data_AF-A0A1F6HAZ8-F1
#
_entry.id   AF-A0A1F6HAZ8-F1
#
_cell.length_a   1.000
_cell.length_b   1.000
_cell.length_c   1.000
_cell.angle_alpha   90.00
_cell.angle_beta   90.00
_cell.angle_gamma   90.00
#
_symmetry.space_group_name_H-M   'P 1'
#
loop_
_entity.id
_entity.type
_entity.pdbx_description
1 polymer ?
#
loop_
_entity_poly.entity_id
_entity_poly.type
_entity_poly.pdbx_seq_one_letter_code
_entity_poly.pdbx_strand_id
1 'polypeptide(L)'
;MFAGTRGGYNRGFILKKFIDKPCDVSQLAEGLNLDYKTTINQFDILTKNGIITTQDDKNGKLYFLSKVMKENLNIFNKIWENIKINELEVRRNKNDFVGEENVDDFALSFLRNNRKNKSILILSFVAFILALFVPISTLFLTLVLVLLFVPPILALVTLLIEGIAVISMELNSLQLSEKKQIVISI
;
A
#
# COMPACT_ATOMS: atom_id res chain seq x y z
N MET A 1 -23.42 -8.26 -13.07
CA MET A 1 -22.94 -8.98 -11.87
C MET A 1 -22.58 -7.94 -10.79
N PHE A 2 -23.43 -7.74 -9.77
CA PHE A 2 -23.31 -6.61 -8.82
C PHE A 2 -23.22 -7.01 -7.33
N ALA A 3 -23.31 -8.30 -6.98
CA ALA A 3 -23.49 -8.73 -5.58
C ALA A 3 -22.31 -9.50 -4.94
N GLY A 4 -21.12 -9.50 -5.55
CA GLY A 4 -20.02 -10.37 -5.07
C GLY A 4 -18.59 -9.86 -5.26
N THR A 5 -18.39 -8.58 -5.59
CA THR A 5 -17.03 -8.04 -5.76
C THR A 5 -16.83 -6.83 -4.86
N ARG A 6 -15.59 -6.64 -4.37
CA ARG A 6 -15.10 -5.50 -3.59
C ARG A 6 -15.45 -4.10 -4.15
N GLY A 7 -16.02 -4.02 -5.36
CA GLY A 7 -16.49 -2.78 -5.99
C GLY A 7 -18.01 -2.51 -5.91
N GLY A 8 -18.81 -3.40 -5.32
CA GLY A 8 -20.26 -3.22 -5.20
C GLY A 8 -20.65 -2.01 -4.35
N TYR A 9 -19.94 -1.81 -3.24
CA TYR A 9 -20.12 -0.64 -2.36
C TYR A 9 -19.83 0.67 -3.09
N ASN A 10 -18.68 0.80 -3.76
CA ASN A 10 -18.34 2.01 -4.51
C ASN A 10 -19.38 2.33 -5.60
N ARG A 11 -19.85 1.33 -6.35
CA ARG A 11 -20.84 1.53 -7.42
C ARG A 11 -22.20 1.97 -6.88
N GLY A 12 -22.65 1.41 -5.76
CA GLY A 12 -23.90 1.85 -5.12
C GLY A 12 -23.78 3.23 -4.44
N PHE A 13 -22.62 3.55 -3.87
CA PHE A 13 -22.34 4.89 -3.31
C PHE A 13 -22.36 5.97 -4.40
N ILE A 14 -21.72 5.69 -5.53
CA ILE A 14 -21.77 6.52 -6.74
C ILE A 14 -23.22 6.75 -7.16
N LEU A 15 -24.02 5.67 -7.25
CA LEU A 15 -25.40 5.78 -7.67
C LEU A 15 -26.26 6.58 -6.69
N LYS A 16 -26.01 6.48 -5.38
CA LYS A 16 -26.73 7.27 -4.38
C LYS A 16 -26.44 8.76 -4.51
N LYS A 17 -25.21 9.15 -4.84
CA LYS A 17 -24.85 10.54 -5.15
C LYS A 17 -25.58 11.08 -6.40
N PHE A 18 -25.82 10.23 -7.41
CA PHE A 18 -26.63 10.60 -8.60
C PHE A 18 -28.13 10.72 -8.33
N ILE A 19 -28.67 9.99 -7.34
CA ILE A 19 -30.10 10.06 -6.98
C ILE A 19 -30.46 11.44 -6.46
N ASP A 20 -29.55 12.11 -5.77
CA ASP A 20 -29.86 13.36 -5.05
C ASP A 20 -29.74 14.61 -5.94
N LYS A 21 -28.81 14.66 -6.91
CA LYS A 21 -28.66 15.76 -7.89
C LYS A 21 -27.97 15.29 -9.20
N PRO A 22 -28.29 15.90 -10.37
CA PRO A 22 -27.47 15.73 -11.56
C PRO A 22 -26.05 16.25 -11.26
N CYS A 23 -25.04 15.43 -11.54
CA CYS A 23 -23.65 15.71 -11.20
C CYS A 23 -22.80 15.84 -12.48
N ASP A 24 -21.93 16.84 -12.49
CA ASP A 24 -20.84 16.94 -13.46
C ASP A 24 -19.71 15.97 -13.08
N VAL A 25 -18.98 15.47 -14.08
CA VAL A 25 -17.85 14.53 -13.94
C VAL A 25 -16.78 15.07 -12.99
N SER A 26 -16.54 16.39 -13.05
CA SER A 26 -15.58 17.09 -12.19
C SER A 26 -15.96 17.00 -10.70
N GLN A 27 -17.23 17.27 -10.37
CA GLN A 27 -17.78 17.24 -9.01
C GLN A 27 -17.81 15.81 -8.44
N LEU A 28 -18.03 14.80 -9.29
CA LEU A 28 -18.03 13.41 -8.85
C LEU A 28 -16.60 12.88 -8.64
N ALA A 29 -15.64 13.29 -9.47
CA ALA A 29 -14.22 12.96 -9.27
C ALA A 29 -13.74 13.46 -7.90
N GLU A 30 -14.14 14.68 -7.52
CA GLU A 30 -13.87 15.27 -6.21
C GLU A 30 -14.56 14.49 -5.07
N GLY A 31 -15.85 14.18 -5.23
CA GLY A 31 -16.64 13.43 -4.23
C GLY A 31 -16.21 11.97 -4.03
N LEU A 32 -15.53 11.37 -5.00
CA LEU A 32 -15.05 9.98 -4.96
C LEU A 32 -13.54 9.87 -4.73
N ASN A 33 -12.80 10.99 -4.75
CA ASN A 33 -11.34 11.03 -4.70
C ASN A 33 -10.67 10.11 -5.74
N LEU A 34 -11.28 10.00 -6.92
CA LEU A 34 -10.81 9.19 -8.06
C LEU A 34 -10.17 10.10 -9.12
N ASP A 35 -9.20 9.56 -9.85
CA ASP A 35 -8.62 10.27 -11.00
C ASP A 35 -9.71 10.50 -12.07
N TYR A 36 -9.67 11.66 -12.73
CA TYR A 36 -10.67 12.11 -13.70
C TYR A 36 -10.87 11.08 -14.83
N LYS A 37 -9.78 10.47 -15.32
CA LYS A 37 -9.84 9.39 -16.33
C LYS A 37 -10.53 8.12 -15.80
N THR A 38 -10.30 7.78 -14.54
CA THR A 38 -10.97 6.64 -13.89
C THR A 38 -12.46 6.91 -13.74
N THR A 39 -12.82 8.14 -13.39
CA THR A 39 -14.19 8.60 -13.27
C THR A 39 -14.90 8.49 -14.62
N ILE A 40 -14.33 9.00 -15.72
CA ILE A 40 -14.88 8.86 -17.09
C ILE A 40 -15.16 7.40 -17.44
N ASN A 41 -14.20 6.50 -17.19
CA ASN A 41 -14.37 5.08 -17.50
C ASN A 41 -15.55 4.44 -16.73
N GLN A 42 -15.80 4.86 -15.49
CA GLN A 42 -16.97 4.38 -14.73
C GLN A 42 -18.28 4.86 -15.35
N PHE A 43 -18.34 6.13 -15.79
CA PHE A 43 -19.54 6.68 -16.43
C PHE A 43 -19.83 6.02 -17.77
N ASP A 44 -18.81 5.71 -18.56
CA ASP A 44 -18.97 4.94 -19.79
C ASP A 44 -19.57 3.56 -19.51
N ILE A 45 -19.09 2.88 -18.46
CA ILE A 45 -19.63 1.57 -18.06
C ILE A 45 -21.08 1.70 -17.57
N LEU A 46 -21.40 2.71 -16.76
CA LEU A 46 -22.77 2.94 -16.27
C LEU A 46 -23.73 3.32 -17.40
N THR A 47 -23.26 4.09 -18.38
CA THR A 47 -24.04 4.48 -19.57
C THR A 47 -24.26 3.28 -20.48
N LYS A 48 -23.22 2.48 -20.76
CA LYS A 48 -23.33 1.23 -21.53
C LYS A 48 -24.28 0.22 -20.90
N ASN A 49 -24.35 0.19 -19.57
CA ASN A 49 -25.26 -0.69 -18.83
C ASN A 49 -26.67 -0.09 -18.68
N GLY A 50 -26.97 1.07 -19.28
CA GLY A 50 -28.29 1.68 -19.24
C GLY A 50 -28.71 2.19 -17.86
N ILE A 51 -27.75 2.40 -16.95
CA ILE A 51 -28.02 2.85 -15.58
C ILE A 51 -28.12 4.38 -15.52
N ILE A 52 -27.28 5.07 -16.30
CA ILE A 52 -27.28 6.52 -16.43
C ILE A 52 -27.40 6.93 -17.91
N THR A 53 -27.93 8.11 -18.16
CA THR A 53 -28.08 8.74 -19.47
C THR A 53 -27.37 10.08 -19.49
N THR A 54 -26.82 10.46 -20.65
CA THR A 54 -26.05 11.69 -20.82
C THR A 54 -26.85 12.75 -21.57
N GLN A 55 -26.68 14.01 -21.22
CA GLN A 55 -27.08 15.14 -22.04
C GLN A 55 -25.90 16.09 -22.19
N ASP A 56 -25.60 16.47 -23.43
CA ASP A 56 -24.59 17.49 -23.69
C ASP A 56 -25.15 18.86 -23.25
N ASP A 57 -24.43 19.54 -22.36
CA ASP A 57 -24.73 20.90 -21.89
C ASP A 57 -23.57 21.84 -22.26
N LYS A 58 -23.83 23.15 -22.21
CA LYS A 58 -22.90 24.22 -22.63
C LYS A 58 -21.57 24.21 -21.86
N ASN A 59 -21.53 23.56 -20.70
CA ASN A 59 -20.36 23.50 -19.81
C ASN A 59 -19.76 22.08 -19.67
N GLY A 60 -20.26 21.08 -20.38
CA GLY A 60 -19.79 19.69 -20.27
C GLY A 60 -20.90 18.65 -20.43
N LYS A 61 -20.60 17.40 -20.07
CA LYS A 61 -21.58 16.29 -20.10
C LYS A 61 -22.27 16.17 -18.75
N LEU A 62 -23.58 16.39 -18.73
CA LEU A 62 -24.40 16.11 -17.56
C LEU A 62 -24.92 14.68 -17.60
N TYR A 63 -24.95 14.03 -16.45
CA TYR A 63 -25.37 12.65 -16.31
C TYR A 63 -26.56 12.53 -15.37
N PHE A 64 -27.52 11.72 -15.80
CA PHE A 64 -28.81 11.53 -15.15
C PHE A 64 -29.07 10.04 -14.96
N LEU A 65 -29.89 9.66 -13.97
CA LEU A 65 -30.40 8.29 -13.91
C LEU A 65 -31.29 8.01 -15.12
N SER A 66 -31.12 6.83 -15.70
CA SER A 66 -31.99 6.36 -16.77
C SER A 66 -33.42 6.16 -16.26
N LYS A 67 -34.39 6.18 -17.18
CA LYS A 67 -35.80 5.91 -16.86
C LYS A 67 -35.98 4.55 -16.18
N VAL A 68 -35.34 3.52 -16.72
CA VAL A 68 -35.34 2.16 -16.17
C VAL A 68 -34.78 2.13 -14.75
N MET A 69 -33.69 2.86 -14.49
CA MET A 69 -33.10 2.91 -13.16
C MET A 69 -33.99 3.65 -12.15
N LYS A 70 -34.65 4.75 -12.57
CA LYS A 70 -35.61 5.49 -11.75
C LYS A 70 -36.80 4.63 -11.32
N GLU A 71 -37.36 3.86 -12.26
CA GLU A 71 -38.48 2.94 -12.00
C GLU A 71 -38.10 1.80 -11.05
N ASN A 72 -36.83 1.39 -11.05
CA ASN A 72 -36.30 0.31 -10.21
C ASN A 72 -35.58 0.80 -8.94
N LEU A 73 -35.74 2.07 -8.54
CA LEU A 73 -35.07 2.64 -7.38
C LEU A 73 -35.37 1.90 -6.07
N ASN A 74 -36.59 1.39 -5.90
CA ASN A 74 -36.95 0.62 -4.71
C ASN A 74 -36.15 -0.68 -4.59
N ILE A 75 -35.94 -1.38 -5.71
CA ILE A 75 -35.13 -2.60 -5.76
C ILE A 75 -33.67 -2.27 -5.47
N PHE A 76 -33.16 -1.19 -6.07
CA PHE A 76 -31.81 -0.71 -5.79
C PHE A 76 -31.60 -0.36 -4.32
N ASN A 77 -32.51 0.42 -3.71
CA ASN A 77 -32.40 0.81 -2.30
C ASN A 77 -32.40 -0.43 -1.38
N LYS A 78 -33.23 -1.44 -1.68
CA LYS A 78 -33.26 -2.69 -0.92
C LYS A 78 -31.92 -3.47 -1.02
N ILE A 79 -31.35 -3.55 -2.21
CA ILE A 79 -30.03 -4.17 -2.43
C ILE A 79 -28.93 -3.35 -1.74
N TRP A 80 -29.01 -2.03 -1.79
CA TRP A 80 -28.03 -1.11 -1.22
C TRP A 80 -27.96 -1.21 0.31
N GLU A 81 -29.11 -1.25 0.99
CA GLU A 81 -29.15 -1.41 2.45
C GLU A 81 -28.50 -2.75 2.86
N ASN A 82 -28.77 -3.84 2.14
CA ASN A 82 -28.13 -5.13 2.41
C ASN A 82 -26.60 -5.08 2.22
N ILE A 83 -26.11 -4.39 1.19
CA ILE A 83 -24.66 -4.21 0.95
C ILE A 83 -24.03 -3.36 2.05
N LYS A 84 -24.71 -2.30 2.48
CA LYS A 84 -24.24 -1.39 3.55
C LYS A 84 -24.11 -2.12 4.88
N ILE A 85 -25.09 -2.96 5.23
CA ILE A 85 -25.07 -3.77 6.45
C ILE A 85 -23.88 -4.73 6.43
N ASN A 86 -23.69 -5.48 5.34
CA ASN A 86 -22.57 -6.42 5.21
C ASN A 86 -21.20 -5.73 5.31
N GLU A 87 -21.03 -4.56 4.69
CA GLU A 87 -19.77 -3.78 4.78
C GLU A 87 -19.51 -3.29 6.22
N LEU A 88 -20.55 -2.86 6.94
CA LEU A 88 -20.44 -2.44 8.35
C LEU A 88 -20.12 -3.62 9.27
N GLU A 89 -20.70 -4.80 9.04
CA GLU A 89 -20.38 -6.02 9.79
C GLU A 89 -18.94 -6.49 9.55
N VAL A 90 -18.46 -6.44 8.31
CA VAL A 90 -17.05 -6.74 7.98
C VAL A 90 -16.09 -5.79 8.69
N ARG A 91 -16.44 -4.50 8.77
CA ARG A 91 -15.63 -3.50 9.51
C ARG A 91 -15.69 -3.69 11.01
N ARG A 92 -16.85 -4.05 11.56
CA ARG A 92 -17.05 -4.33 12.99
C ARG A 92 -16.22 -5.53 13.44
N ASN A 93 -16.33 -6.65 12.71
CA ASN A 93 -15.59 -7.88 12.99
C ASN A 93 -14.06 -7.69 12.86
N LYS A 94 -13.60 -6.77 12.00
CA LYS A 94 -12.20 -6.38 11.91
C LYS A 94 -11.72 -5.55 13.10
N ASN A 95 -12.59 -4.73 13.68
CA ASN A 95 -12.28 -3.91 14.86
C ASN A 95 -12.29 -4.77 16.15
N ASP A 96 -13.11 -5.82 16.20
CA ASP A 96 -13.16 -6.76 17.33
C ASP A 96 -11.89 -7.61 17.47
N PHE A 97 -11.04 -7.67 16.41
CA PHE A 97 -9.73 -8.34 16.42
C PHE A 97 -8.55 -7.41 16.75
N VAL A 98 -8.78 -6.09 16.85
CA VAL A 98 -7.74 -5.11 17.17
C VAL A 98 -8.01 -4.57 18.56
N GLY A 99 -7.32 -5.18 19.53
CA GLY A 99 -7.35 -4.79 20.92
C GLY A 99 -7.03 -3.30 21.12
N GLU A 100 -7.70 -2.76 22.12
CA GLU A 100 -7.65 -1.41 22.68
C GLU A 100 -6.23 -0.91 22.93
N GLU A 101 -5.64 -0.21 21.95
CA GLU A 101 -4.48 0.66 22.17
C GLU A 101 -4.67 1.97 21.39
N ASN A 102 -5.24 2.97 22.06
CA ASN A 102 -5.17 4.41 21.76
C ASN A 102 -5.04 4.78 20.26
N VAL A 103 -6.01 4.34 19.46
CA VAL A 103 -5.95 4.34 17.99
C VAL A 103 -6.22 5.72 17.40
N ASP A 104 -6.70 6.70 18.17
CA ASP A 104 -7.19 7.96 17.61
C ASP A 104 -6.05 8.85 17.10
N ASP A 105 -4.92 8.91 17.80
CA ASP A 105 -3.75 9.71 17.39
C ASP A 105 -2.95 9.00 16.29
N PHE A 106 -2.82 7.67 16.38
CA PHE A 106 -2.14 6.88 15.35
C PHE A 106 -2.96 6.78 14.06
N ALA A 107 -4.28 6.58 14.12
CA ALA A 107 -5.13 6.54 12.94
C ALA A 107 -5.23 7.91 12.26
N LEU A 108 -5.26 9.01 13.00
CA LEU A 108 -5.17 10.35 12.40
C LEU A 108 -3.80 10.61 11.77
N SER A 109 -2.71 10.04 12.32
CA SER A 109 -1.39 10.05 11.66
C SER A 109 -1.35 9.21 10.37
N PHE A 110 -2.04 8.06 10.35
CA PHE A 110 -2.09 7.14 9.21
C PHE A 110 -3.02 7.65 8.09
N LEU A 111 -4.14 8.28 8.45
CA LEU A 111 -5.08 8.91 7.52
C LEU A 111 -4.54 10.21 6.92
N ARG A 112 -3.64 10.93 7.64
CA ARG A 112 -2.91 12.09 7.10
C ARG A 112 -1.85 11.71 6.04
N ASN A 113 -1.52 10.42 5.89
CA ASN A 113 -0.43 9.95 5.03
C ASN A 113 -0.87 9.40 3.64
N ASN A 114 -2.17 9.36 3.33
CA ASN A 114 -2.66 8.72 2.08
C ASN A 114 -2.50 9.57 0.80
N ARG A 115 -1.82 10.72 0.87
CA ARG A 115 -1.33 11.46 -0.32
C ARG A 115 0.13 11.14 -0.68
N LYS A 116 0.96 10.70 0.28
CA LYS A 116 2.38 10.34 0.02
C LYS A 116 2.53 8.88 -0.43
N ASN A 117 1.60 8.00 -0.04
CA ASN A 117 1.65 6.58 -0.35
C ASN A 117 1.39 6.22 -1.83
N LYS A 118 0.68 7.09 -2.57
CA LYS A 118 0.57 6.93 -4.04
C LYS A 118 1.93 7.08 -4.73
N SER A 119 2.74 8.07 -4.31
CA SER A 119 4.09 8.25 -4.84
C SER A 119 5.03 7.11 -4.45
N ILE A 120 4.88 6.58 -3.23
CA ILE A 120 5.67 5.43 -2.76
C ILE A 120 5.32 4.16 -3.54
N LEU A 121 4.03 3.91 -3.81
CA LEU A 121 3.59 2.80 -4.65
C LEU A 121 4.09 2.92 -6.10
N ILE A 122 4.03 4.13 -6.68
CA ILE A 122 4.54 4.38 -8.03
C ILE A 122 6.07 4.19 -8.07
N LEU A 123 6.81 4.70 -7.08
CA LEU A 123 8.26 4.54 -7.01
C LEU A 123 8.67 3.07 -6.86
N SER A 124 7.94 2.30 -6.03
CA SER A 124 8.14 0.85 -5.90
C SER A 124 7.86 0.10 -7.20
N PHE A 125 6.83 0.51 -7.95
CA PHE A 125 6.48 -0.10 -9.23
C PHE A 125 7.50 0.24 -10.33
N VAL A 126 7.97 1.49 -10.37
CA VAL A 126 9.04 1.93 -11.29
C VAL A 126 10.35 1.19 -10.99
N ALA A 127 10.73 1.08 -9.71
CA ALA A 127 11.91 0.31 -9.30
C ALA A 127 11.80 -1.17 -9.68
N PHE A 128 10.62 -1.77 -9.52
CA PHE A 128 10.36 -3.16 -9.91
C PHE A 128 10.42 -3.37 -11.42
N ILE A 129 9.86 -2.47 -12.22
CA ILE A 129 9.95 -2.51 -13.69
C ILE A 129 11.41 -2.38 -14.13
N LEU A 130 12.18 -1.45 -13.54
CA LEU A 130 13.61 -1.30 -13.82
C LEU A 130 14.41 -2.57 -13.45
N ALA A 131 14.03 -3.25 -12.36
CA ALA A 131 14.62 -4.53 -11.97
C ALA A 131 14.33 -5.66 -12.98
N LEU A 132 13.18 -5.63 -13.68
CA LEU A 132 12.86 -6.58 -14.75
C LEU A 132 13.68 -6.35 -16.03
N PHE A 133 14.20 -5.13 -16.23
CA PHE A 133 15.11 -4.79 -17.33
C PHE A 133 16.57 -5.08 -17.02
N VAL A 134 16.89 -5.54 -15.81
CA VAL A 134 18.25 -6.00 -15.49
C VAL A 134 18.51 -7.28 -16.29
N PRO A 135 19.50 -7.28 -17.21
CA PRO A 135 19.75 -8.45 -18.03
C PRO A 135 20.20 -9.61 -17.16
N ILE A 136 19.80 -10.83 -17.53
CA ILE A 136 20.15 -12.07 -16.82
C ILE A 136 21.67 -12.21 -16.63
N SER A 137 22.48 -11.66 -17.54
CA SER A 137 23.94 -11.62 -17.43
C SER A 137 24.43 -10.87 -16.18
N THR A 138 23.75 -9.80 -15.76
CA THR A 138 24.10 -9.05 -14.54
C THR A 138 23.78 -9.84 -13.28
N LEU A 139 22.65 -10.55 -13.25
CA LEU A 139 22.30 -11.44 -12.13
C LEU A 139 23.30 -12.60 -12.02
N PHE A 140 23.68 -13.19 -13.14
CA PHE A 140 24.69 -14.24 -13.17
C PHE A 140 26.06 -13.72 -12.71
N LEU A 141 26.49 -12.56 -13.20
CA LEU A 141 27.77 -11.96 -12.83
C LEU A 141 27.81 -11.58 -11.34
N THR A 142 26.74 -10.99 -10.80
CA THR A 142 26.65 -10.67 -9.36
C THR A 142 26.68 -11.92 -8.49
N LEU A 143 25.99 -12.99 -8.89
CA LEU A 143 26.04 -14.27 -8.19
C LEU A 143 27.45 -14.87 -8.18
N VAL A 144 28.12 -14.88 -9.33
CA VAL A 144 29.51 -15.36 -9.46
C VAL A 144 30.45 -14.51 -8.61
N LEU A 145 30.28 -13.19 -8.61
CA LEU A 145 31.08 -12.27 -7.80
C LEU A 145 30.90 -12.54 -6.31
N VAL A 146 29.66 -12.65 -5.84
CA VAL A 146 29.36 -12.99 -4.43
C VAL A 146 30.00 -14.33 -4.08
N LEU A 147 29.83 -15.36 -4.91
CA LEU A 147 30.41 -16.68 -4.64
C LEU A 147 31.95 -16.67 -4.64
N LEU A 148 32.57 -15.85 -5.48
CA LEU A 148 34.03 -15.73 -5.57
C LEU A 148 34.63 -15.03 -4.34
N PHE A 149 33.95 -13.98 -3.85
CA PHE A 149 34.50 -13.14 -2.78
C PHE A 149 34.07 -13.57 -1.37
N VAL A 150 32.94 -14.28 -1.20
CA VAL A 150 32.46 -14.70 0.13
C VAL A 150 33.47 -15.61 0.86
N PRO A 151 34.01 -16.69 0.26
CA PRO A 151 34.98 -17.55 0.95
C PRO A 151 36.26 -16.83 1.40
N PRO A 152 36.97 -16.04 0.55
CA PRO A 152 38.18 -15.35 1.01
C PRO A 152 37.88 -14.25 2.04
N ILE A 153 36.74 -13.54 1.95
CA ILE A 153 36.33 -12.58 2.98
C ILE A 153 36.10 -13.29 4.31
N LEU A 154 35.42 -14.43 4.30
CA LEU A 154 35.15 -15.20 5.53
C LEU A 154 36.45 -15.70 6.18
N ALA A 155 37.38 -16.20 5.37
CA ALA A 155 38.70 -16.62 5.85
C ALA A 155 39.48 -15.44 6.46
N LEU A 156 39.47 -14.28 5.82
CA LEU A 156 40.12 -13.07 6.32
C LEU A 156 39.51 -12.61 7.66
N VAL A 157 38.18 -12.57 7.75
CA VAL A 157 37.47 -12.17 8.99
C VAL A 157 37.80 -13.13 10.13
N THR A 158 37.81 -14.44 9.85
CA THR A 158 38.13 -15.46 10.86
C THR A 158 39.57 -15.30 11.36
N LEU A 159 40.53 -15.12 10.45
CA LEU A 159 41.93 -14.90 10.80
C LEU A 159 42.13 -13.60 11.61
N LEU A 160 41.35 -12.56 11.32
CA LEU A 160 41.40 -11.32 12.07
C LEU A 160 40.85 -11.48 13.49
N ILE A 161 39.75 -12.22 13.67
CA ILE A 161 39.17 -12.53 14.98
C ILE A 161 40.15 -13.35 15.82
N GLU A 162 40.69 -14.43 15.26
CA GLU A 162 41.67 -15.29 15.95
C GLU A 162 42.95 -14.51 16.28
N GLY A 163 43.46 -13.72 15.35
CA GLY A 163 44.65 -12.88 15.55
C GLY A 163 44.47 -11.87 16.69
N ILE A 164 43.32 -11.19 16.76
CA ILE A 164 43.00 -10.27 17.87
C ILE A 164 42.93 -11.01 19.20
N ALA A 165 42.33 -12.21 19.23
CA ALA A 165 42.21 -13.00 20.46
C ALA A 165 43.59 -13.40 21.01
N VAL A 166 44.52 -13.82 20.14
CA VAL A 166 45.89 -14.19 20.52
C VAL A 166 46.65 -12.97 21.05
N ILE A 167 46.59 -11.83 20.35
CA ILE A 167 47.28 -10.60 20.78
C ILE A 167 46.73 -10.10 22.11
N SER A 168 45.41 -10.15 22.31
CA SER A 168 44.76 -9.76 23.57
C SER A 168 45.20 -10.64 24.73
N MET A 169 45.31 -11.96 24.50
CA MET A 169 45.77 -12.90 25.51
C MET A 169 47.25 -12.68 25.88
N GLU A 170 48.10 -12.43 24.88
CA GLU A 170 49.52 -12.13 25.09
C GLU A 170 49.72 -10.79 25.82
N LEU A 171 48.94 -9.76 25.46
CA LEU A 171 49.03 -8.46 26.13
C LEU A 171 48.58 -8.53 27.60
N ASN A 172 47.51 -9.29 27.87
CA ASN A 172 47.02 -9.50 29.23
C ASN A 172 48.03 -10.27 30.09
N SER A 173 48.75 -11.25 29.53
CA SER A 173 49.77 -12.00 30.26
C SER A 173 50.98 -11.12 30.62
N LEU A 174 51.39 -10.23 29.71
CA LEU A 174 52.46 -9.26 29.94
C LEU A 174 52.10 -8.23 31.00
N GLN A 175 50.87 -7.70 30.97
CA GLN A 175 50.37 -6.78 32.00
C GLN A 175 50.30 -7.44 33.39
N LEU A 176 49.92 -8.72 33.45
CA LEU A 176 49.90 -9.47 34.72
C LEU A 176 51.31 -9.67 35.29
N SER A 177 52.29 -9.91 34.42
CA SER A 177 53.70 -10.05 34.78
C SER A 177 54.30 -8.74 35.30
N GLU A 178 54.04 -7.62 34.62
CA GLU A 178 54.50 -6.29 35.01
C GLU A 178 53.89 -5.85 36.35
N LYS A 179 52.58 -6.04 36.54
CA LYS A 179 51.90 -5.71 37.80
C LYS A 179 52.42 -6.56 38.98
N LYS A 180 52.80 -7.81 38.74
CA LYS A 180 53.36 -8.69 39.77
C LYS A 180 54.78 -8.28 40.19
N GLN A 181 55.62 -7.79 39.27
CA GLN A 181 56.94 -7.28 39.62
C GLN A 181 56.87 -6.00 40.47
N ILE A 182 55.94 -5.09 40.18
CA ILE A 182 55.77 -3.84 40.94
C ILE A 182 55.36 -4.09 42.40
N VAL A 183 54.53 -5.11 42.67
CA VAL A 183 54.07 -5.45 44.03
C VAL A 183 55.16 -6.11 44.89
N ILE A 184 56.18 -6.74 44.29
CA ILE A 184 57.24 -7.45 45.03
C ILE A 184 58.41 -6.51 45.42
N SER A 185 58.47 -5.29 44.86
CA SER A 185 59.51 -4.29 45.15
C SER A 185 59.09 -3.17 46.12
N ILE A 186 57.91 -3.26 46.75
CA ILE A 186 57.41 -2.32 47.79
C ILE A 186 57.38 -3.07 49.13
#